data_AF-Q01383-F1
#
_entry.id   AF-Q01383-F1
#
_cell.length_a   1.000
_cell.length_b   1.000
_cell.length_c   1.000
_cell.angle_alpha   90.00
_cell.angle_beta   90.00
_cell.angle_gamma   90.00
#
_symmetry.space_group_name_H-M   'P 1'
#
loop_
_entity.id
_entity.type
_entity.pdbx_description
1 polymer ?
#
loop_
_entity_poly.entity_id
_entity_poly.type
_entity_poly.pdbx_seq_one_letter_code
_entity_poly.pdbx_strand_id
1 'polypeptide(L)'
;MKLLVLCIFAMMATLAMSRRWHYVPPKFLNKAFEVALKVQIIAGFDRTLVKWLRTHGGTLSHVQKKALYFVNRRYMQTHWANYMLWINKKTDALGRTPVVGDYTRLGAEIGRRIDMDYFYNFLKGRNMIPKYLPYMEEINRMRSADIPVKYMGK
;
A
#
# COMPACT_ATOMS: atom_id res chain seq x y z
N MET A 1 20.73 -12.41 16.22
CA MET A 1 19.93 -12.33 14.95
C MET A 1 18.93 -13.49 14.78
N LYS A 2 18.46 -14.15 15.85
CA LYS A 2 17.44 -15.23 15.77
C LYS A 2 16.00 -14.76 16.03
N LEU A 3 15.82 -13.66 16.77
CA LEU A 3 14.51 -13.09 17.12
C LEU A 3 13.76 -12.42 15.95
N LEU A 4 14.48 -11.91 14.94
CA LEU A 4 13.88 -11.14 13.84
C LEU A 4 13.32 -12.05 12.74
N VAL A 5 13.94 -13.22 12.52
CA VAL A 5 13.43 -14.29 11.66
C VAL A 5 12.13 -14.86 12.24
N LEU A 6 12.04 -14.98 13.57
CA LEU A 6 10.82 -15.38 14.27
C LEU A 6 9.68 -14.37 14.09
N CYS A 7 9.94 -13.06 14.02
CA CYS A 7 8.89 -12.06 13.78
C CYS A 7 8.35 -12.10 12.34
N ILE A 8 9.22 -12.32 11.35
CA ILE A 8 8.83 -12.47 9.94
C ILE A 8 8.06 -13.79 9.74
N PHE A 9 8.50 -14.89 10.38
CA PHE A 9 7.77 -16.16 10.37
C PHE A 9 6.45 -16.09 11.14
N ALA A 10 6.40 -15.38 12.27
CA ALA A 10 5.16 -15.19 13.03
C ALA A 10 4.13 -14.40 12.22
N MET A 11 4.54 -13.37 11.47
CA MET A 11 3.61 -12.65 10.57
C MET A 11 3.08 -13.54 9.45
N MET A 12 3.91 -14.41 8.87
CA MET A 12 3.49 -15.38 7.85
C MET A 12 2.58 -16.48 8.43
N ALA A 13 2.82 -16.93 9.66
CA ALA A 13 2.00 -17.93 10.35
C ALA A 13 0.66 -17.38 10.83
N THR A 14 0.60 -16.10 11.25
CA THR A 14 -0.66 -15.44 11.66
C THR A 14 -1.59 -15.22 10.47
N LEU A 15 -1.03 -14.97 9.27
CA LEU A 15 -1.78 -14.94 8.01
C LEU A 15 -2.29 -16.34 7.61
N ALA A 16 -1.57 -17.40 7.94
CA ALA A 16 -1.94 -18.77 7.61
C ALA A 16 -2.95 -19.42 8.58
N MET A 17 -3.12 -18.90 9.81
CA MET A 17 -3.97 -19.54 10.85
C MET A 17 -5.28 -18.81 11.19
N SER A 18 -5.55 -17.62 10.65
CA SER A 18 -6.89 -17.00 10.76
C SER A 18 -7.91 -17.57 9.75
N ARG A 19 -7.79 -18.87 9.41
CA ARG A 19 -8.47 -19.63 8.35
C ARG A 19 -9.98 -19.89 8.56
N ARG A 20 -10.76 -18.86 8.89
CA ARG A 20 -12.22 -18.84 8.60
C ARG A 20 -12.61 -17.47 8.06
N TRP A 21 -12.11 -17.17 6.87
CA TRP A 21 -12.64 -16.10 6.02
C TRP A 21 -13.41 -16.78 4.88
N HIS A 22 -14.70 -16.45 4.73
CA HIS A 22 -15.40 -16.79 3.50
C HIS A 22 -14.78 -15.94 2.39
N TYR A 23 -14.15 -16.62 1.42
CA TYR A 23 -13.66 -15.97 0.22
C TYR A 23 -14.86 -15.47 -0.58
N VAL A 24 -15.10 -14.16 -0.55
CA VAL A 24 -16.01 -13.51 -1.48
C VAL A 24 -15.19 -13.22 -2.74
N PRO A 25 -15.48 -13.86 -3.88
CA PRO A 25 -14.77 -13.59 -5.11
C PRO A 25 -14.85 -12.07 -5.39
N PRO A 26 -13.72 -11.40 -5.67
CA PRO A 26 -13.74 -9.98 -5.93
C PRO A 26 -14.63 -9.74 -7.16
N LYS A 27 -15.81 -9.16 -6.96
CA LYS A 27 -16.53 -8.50 -8.05
C LYS A 27 -15.56 -7.45 -8.57
N PHE A 28 -15.24 -7.49 -9.86
CA PHE A 28 -14.37 -6.49 -10.49
C PHE A 28 -14.86 -5.11 -10.05
N LEU A 29 -13.99 -4.42 -9.32
CA LEU A 29 -14.33 -3.14 -8.76
C LEU A 29 -14.54 -2.17 -9.94
N ASN A 30 -15.64 -1.41 -9.93
CA ASN A 30 -15.86 -0.38 -10.95
C ASN A 30 -14.61 0.50 -11.06
N LYS A 31 -14.18 0.81 -12.30
CA LYS A 31 -12.95 1.57 -12.54
C LYS A 31 -12.90 2.88 -11.74
N ALA A 32 -14.02 3.58 -11.60
CA ALA A 32 -14.09 4.81 -10.81
C ALA A 32 -13.76 4.57 -9.32
N PHE A 33 -14.22 3.45 -8.76
CA PHE A 33 -13.94 3.07 -7.37
C PHE A 33 -12.47 2.65 -7.19
N GLU A 34 -11.91 1.89 -8.15
CA GLU A 34 -10.48 1.54 -8.14
C GLU A 34 -9.60 2.79 -8.18
N VAL A 35 -9.91 3.74 -9.08
CA VAL A 35 -9.16 4.99 -9.21
C VAL A 35 -9.25 5.80 -7.92
N ALA A 36 -10.44 5.94 -7.33
CA ALA A 36 -10.63 6.66 -6.07
C ALA A 36 -9.77 6.10 -4.94
N LEU A 37 -9.70 4.77 -4.82
CA LEU A 37 -8.83 4.09 -3.85
C LEU A 37 -7.35 4.39 -4.11
N LYS A 38 -6.86 4.12 -5.33
CA LYS A 38 -5.42 4.25 -5.65
C LYS A 38 -4.93 5.68 -5.44
N VAL A 39 -5.71 6.67 -5.88
CA VAL A 39 -5.37 8.09 -5.71
C VAL A 39 -5.22 8.44 -4.23
N GLN A 40 -6.18 8.05 -3.39
CA GLN A 40 -6.16 8.40 -1.97
C GLN A 40 -5.11 7.63 -1.16
N ILE A 41 -4.87 6.35 -1.48
CA ILE A 41 -3.84 5.54 -0.82
C ILE A 41 -2.45 6.11 -1.10
N ILE A 42 -2.11 6.34 -2.38
CA ILE A 42 -0.81 6.91 -2.77
C ILE A 42 -0.63 8.31 -2.21
N ALA A 43 -1.65 9.18 -2.28
CA ALA A 43 -1.58 10.51 -1.69
C ALA A 43 -1.35 10.46 -0.17
N GLY A 44 -1.92 9.48 0.53
CA GLY A 44 -1.67 9.24 1.95
C GLY A 44 -0.22 8.86 2.23
N PHE A 45 0.29 7.83 1.54
CA PHE A 45 1.67 7.37 1.72
C PHE A 45 2.69 8.45 1.35
N ASP A 46 2.46 9.18 0.27
CA ASP A 46 3.37 10.24 -0.18
C ASP A 46 3.39 11.42 0.80
N ARG A 47 2.27 11.77 1.43
CA ARG A 47 2.26 12.75 2.53
C ARG A 47 3.08 12.27 3.73
N THR A 48 2.98 11.01 4.10
CA THR A 48 3.81 10.41 5.16
C THR A 48 5.29 10.45 4.78
N LEU A 49 5.63 10.09 3.55
CA LEU A 49 7.00 10.17 3.03
C LEU A 49 7.55 11.60 3.07
N VAL A 50 6.78 12.59 2.64
CA VAL A 50 7.20 14.01 2.68
C VAL A 50 7.49 14.45 4.12
N LYS A 51 6.64 14.07 5.09
CA LYS A 51 6.89 14.36 6.51
C LYS A 51 8.17 13.70 6.99
N TRP A 52 8.36 12.41 6.71
CA TRP A 52 9.54 11.66 7.09
C TRP A 52 10.83 12.21 6.46
N LEU A 53 10.77 12.63 5.19
CA LEU A 53 11.90 13.22 4.47
C LEU A 53 12.34 14.57 5.04
N ARG A 54 11.47 15.32 5.74
CA ARG A 54 11.89 16.53 6.45
C ARG A 54 12.88 16.20 7.58
N THR A 55 12.73 15.06 8.22
CA THR A 55 13.59 14.62 9.32
C THR A 55 14.81 13.82 8.82
N HIS A 56 14.63 12.96 7.81
CA HIS A 56 15.66 11.99 7.39
C HIS A 56 16.22 12.21 5.98
N GLY A 57 15.67 13.14 5.21
CA GLY A 57 16.01 13.34 3.80
C GLY A 57 17.36 14.02 3.57
N GLY A 58 17.96 14.63 4.60
CA GLY A 58 19.29 15.27 4.50
C GLY A 58 20.42 14.28 4.21
N THR A 59 20.29 13.03 4.66
CA THR A 59 21.32 11.98 4.47
C THR A 59 21.02 11.06 3.28
N LEU A 60 20.04 11.39 2.45
CA LEU A 60 19.60 10.56 1.33
C LEU A 60 19.89 11.25 0.00
N SER A 61 20.47 10.48 -0.92
CA SER A 61 20.61 10.90 -2.33
C SER A 61 19.25 11.08 -3.01
N HIS A 62 19.23 11.82 -4.12
CA HIS A 62 18.02 12.03 -4.92
C HIS A 62 17.39 10.72 -5.41
N VAL A 63 18.22 9.76 -5.84
CA VAL A 63 17.77 8.45 -6.32
C VAL A 63 17.16 7.60 -5.19
N GLN A 64 17.67 7.70 -3.96
CA GLN A 64 17.06 7.04 -2.80
C GLN A 64 15.69 7.63 -2.46
N LYS A 65 15.53 8.96 -2.56
CA LYS A 65 14.22 9.61 -2.38
C LYS A 65 13.22 9.12 -3.43
N LYS A 66 13.62 9.06 -4.70
CA LYS A 66 12.79 8.48 -5.78
C LYS A 66 12.44 7.01 -5.53
N ALA A 67 13.38 6.21 -5.03
CA ALA A 67 13.14 4.81 -4.68
C ALA A 67 12.06 4.67 -3.59
N LEU A 68 11.99 5.59 -2.61
CA LEU A 68 10.95 5.56 -1.58
C LEU A 68 9.55 5.89 -2.13
N TYR A 69 9.43 6.80 -3.10
CA TYR A 69 8.17 7.01 -3.83
C TYR A 69 7.74 5.75 -4.60
N PHE A 70 8.71 5.02 -5.17
CA PHE A 70 8.43 3.74 -5.81
C PHE A 70 7.96 2.70 -4.79
N VAL A 71 8.59 2.66 -3.61
CA VAL A 71 8.21 1.76 -2.51
C VAL A 71 6.74 1.97 -2.13
N ASN A 72 6.25 3.21 -2.04
CA ASN A 72 4.83 3.48 -1.77
C ASN A 72 3.89 2.84 -2.81
N ARG A 73 4.19 3.06 -4.09
CA ARG A 73 3.43 2.52 -5.21
C ARG A 73 3.43 1.00 -5.19
N ARG A 74 4.61 0.39 -5.00
CA ARG A 74 4.77 -1.06 -4.93
C ARG A 74 4.08 -1.65 -3.70
N TYR A 75 4.15 -1.00 -2.55
CA TYR A 75 3.50 -1.42 -1.31
C TYR A 75 1.98 -1.49 -1.50
N MET A 76 1.38 -0.50 -2.16
CA MET A 76 -0.04 -0.53 -2.51
C MET A 76 -0.37 -1.75 -3.40
N GLN A 77 0.44 -2.02 -4.43
CA GLN A 77 0.20 -3.15 -5.34
C GLN A 77 0.24 -4.50 -4.61
N THR A 78 1.22 -4.70 -3.74
CA THR A 78 1.40 -5.99 -3.03
C THR A 78 0.35 -6.21 -1.94
N HIS A 79 -0.18 -5.15 -1.34
CA HIS A 79 -1.21 -5.24 -0.30
C HIS A 79 -2.64 -5.08 -0.83
N TRP A 80 -2.80 -4.88 -2.14
CA TRP A 80 -4.10 -4.61 -2.77
C TRP A 80 -5.16 -5.65 -2.42
N ALA A 81 -4.82 -6.95 -2.49
CA ALA A 81 -5.73 -8.02 -2.12
C ALA A 81 -6.22 -7.92 -0.66
N ASN A 82 -5.31 -7.61 0.27
CA ASN A 82 -5.65 -7.44 1.68
C ASN A 82 -6.52 -6.20 1.92
N TYR A 83 -6.24 -5.10 1.20
CA TYR A 83 -7.09 -3.92 1.23
C TYR A 83 -8.48 -4.24 0.71
N MET A 84 -8.59 -4.99 -0.39
CA MET A 84 -9.88 -5.35 -0.97
C MET A 84 -10.73 -6.21 -0.03
N LEU A 85 -10.14 -7.12 0.75
CA LEU A 85 -10.88 -7.86 1.79
C LEU A 85 -11.50 -6.91 2.83
N TRP A 86 -10.73 -5.93 3.29
CA TRP A 86 -11.20 -4.95 4.26
C TRP A 86 -12.24 -3.99 3.66
N ILE A 87 -12.02 -3.52 2.42
CA ILE A 87 -12.92 -2.65 1.68
C ILE A 87 -14.27 -3.33 1.46
N ASN A 88 -14.28 -4.58 0.99
CA ASN A 88 -15.51 -5.35 0.75
C ASN A 88 -16.32 -5.47 2.05
N LYS A 89 -15.67 -5.83 3.16
CA LYS A 89 -16.33 -5.88 4.48
C LYS A 89 -16.96 -4.53 4.89
N LYS A 90 -16.29 -3.41 4.59
CA LYS A 90 -16.78 -2.06 4.91
C LYS A 90 -17.92 -1.63 3.99
N THR A 91 -17.89 -2.00 2.70
CA THR A 91 -18.95 -1.66 1.75
C THR A 91 -20.19 -2.53 1.94
N ASP A 92 -20.03 -3.81 2.27
CA ASP A 92 -21.14 -4.72 2.55
C ASP A 92 -21.92 -4.26 3.80
N ALA A 93 -21.22 -3.68 4.78
CA ALA A 93 -21.81 -3.13 6.00
C ALA A 93 -22.53 -1.78 5.81
N LEU A 94 -22.57 -1.20 4.61
CA LEU A 94 -23.22 0.10 4.38
C LEU A 94 -24.76 0.04 4.41
N GLY A 95 -25.36 -1.12 4.13
CA GLY A 95 -26.82 -1.24 4.00
C GLY A 95 -27.43 -0.48 2.81
N ARG A 96 -26.59 0.00 1.88
CA ARG A 96 -26.97 0.70 0.64
C ARG A 96 -25.95 0.42 -0.46
N THR A 97 -26.30 0.71 -1.70
CA THR A 97 -25.36 0.67 -2.82
C THR A 97 -24.20 1.65 -2.56
N PRO A 98 -22.93 1.18 -2.65
CA PRO A 98 -21.77 2.05 -2.45
C PRO A 98 -21.60 3.03 -3.61
N VAL A 99 -21.09 4.23 -3.31
CA VAL A 99 -20.77 5.29 -4.26
C VAL A 99 -19.28 5.61 -4.27
N VAL A 100 -18.79 6.36 -5.25
CA VAL A 100 -17.36 6.74 -5.38
C VAL A 100 -16.83 7.42 -4.11
N GLY A 101 -17.67 8.20 -3.42
CA GLY A 101 -17.33 8.85 -2.15
C GLY A 101 -16.98 7.87 -1.03
N ASP A 102 -17.59 6.69 -0.99
CA ASP A 102 -17.28 5.65 -0.01
C ASP A 102 -15.86 5.10 -0.21
N TYR A 103 -15.52 4.81 -1.46
CA TYR A 103 -14.19 4.34 -1.84
C TYR A 103 -13.12 5.41 -1.66
N THR A 104 -13.45 6.68 -1.92
CA THR A 104 -12.56 7.82 -1.62
C THR A 104 -12.25 7.88 -0.12
N ARG A 105 -13.27 7.76 0.73
CA ARG A 105 -13.11 7.76 2.19
C ARG A 105 -12.29 6.56 2.67
N LEU A 106 -12.57 5.36 2.17
CA LEU A 106 -11.84 4.14 2.54
C LEU A 106 -10.38 4.18 2.07
N GLY A 107 -10.11 4.67 0.86
CA GLY A 107 -8.75 4.86 0.36
C GLY A 107 -7.95 5.87 1.19
N ALA A 108 -8.60 6.96 1.60
CA ALA A 108 -7.98 7.96 2.46
C ALA A 108 -7.73 7.41 3.88
N GLU A 109 -8.61 6.54 4.37
CA GLU A 109 -8.39 5.84 5.64
C GLU A 109 -7.17 4.91 5.57
N ILE A 110 -7.05 4.08 4.54
CA ILE A 110 -5.88 3.21 4.31
C ILE A 110 -4.61 4.06 4.22
N GLY A 111 -4.62 5.10 3.37
CA GLY A 111 -3.47 5.98 3.16
C GLY A 111 -3.00 6.73 4.41
N ARG A 112 -3.86 6.89 5.43
CA ARG A 112 -3.49 7.52 6.71
C ARG A 112 -3.11 6.52 7.81
N ARG A 113 -3.75 5.35 7.84
CA ARG A 113 -3.62 4.40 8.96
C ARG A 113 -2.42 3.48 8.84
N ILE A 114 -1.90 3.26 7.64
CA ILE A 114 -0.69 2.46 7.45
C ILE A 114 0.52 3.32 7.80
N ASP A 115 1.26 2.86 8.81
CA ASP A 115 2.48 3.49 9.27
C ASP A 115 3.64 3.18 8.31
N MET A 116 3.68 3.89 7.18
CA MET A 116 4.78 3.79 6.23
C MET A 116 6.11 4.34 6.80
N ASP A 117 6.06 5.21 7.81
CA ASP A 117 7.24 5.76 8.48
C ASP A 117 8.07 4.63 9.11
N TYR A 118 7.42 3.69 9.80
CA TYR A 118 8.07 2.48 10.30
C TYR A 118 8.85 1.73 9.21
N PHE A 119 8.26 1.58 8.01
CA PHE A 119 8.91 0.90 6.90
C PHE A 119 10.07 1.72 6.31
N TYR A 120 9.94 3.04 6.21
CA TYR A 120 11.04 3.91 5.77
C TYR A 120 12.24 3.86 6.73
N ASN A 121 11.98 3.89 8.05
CA ASN A 121 13.00 3.74 9.07
C ASN A 121 13.71 2.39 8.97
N PHE A 122 12.96 1.31 8.73
CA PHE A 122 13.55 0.00 8.50
C PHE A 122 14.48 0.00 7.27
N LEU A 123 14.02 0.51 6.12
CA LEU A 123 14.82 0.56 4.89
C LEU A 123 16.08 1.41 5.05
N LYS A 124 15.97 2.60 5.65
CA LYS A 124 17.12 3.49 5.91
C LYS A 124 18.07 2.88 6.93
N GLY A 125 17.56 2.46 8.08
CA GLY A 125 18.37 1.94 9.20
C GLY A 125 19.10 0.64 8.89
N ARG A 126 18.66 -0.11 7.87
CA ARG A 126 19.32 -1.33 7.40
C ARG A 126 20.09 -1.16 6.10
N ASN A 127 20.21 0.06 5.56
CA ASN A 127 20.79 0.32 4.24
C ASN A 127 20.15 -0.52 3.11
N MET A 128 18.83 -0.75 3.22
CA MET A 128 18.03 -1.57 2.32
C MET A 128 17.13 -0.75 1.39
N ILE A 129 17.33 0.57 1.29
CA ILE A 129 16.64 1.37 0.27
C ILE A 129 17.01 0.79 -1.11
N PRO A 130 16.03 0.36 -1.93
CA PRO A 130 16.33 -0.31 -3.20
C PRO A 130 17.18 0.56 -4.13
N LYS A 131 18.08 -0.09 -4.88
CA LYS A 131 18.75 0.58 -6.01
C LYS A 131 17.67 1.02 -7.01
N TYR A 132 17.72 2.28 -7.42
CA TYR A 132 16.71 2.85 -8.29
C TYR A 132 16.93 2.41 -9.75
N LEU A 133 15.97 1.65 -10.29
CA LEU A 133 16.05 1.02 -11.61
C LEU A 133 15.04 1.64 -12.59
N PRO A 134 15.24 1.52 -13.92
CA PRO A 134 14.36 2.13 -14.92
C PRO A 134 12.87 1.79 -14.76
N TYR A 135 12.51 0.54 -14.43
CA TYR A 135 11.12 0.17 -14.21
C TYR A 135 10.47 0.87 -12.98
N MET A 136 11.29 1.27 -12.00
CA MET A 136 10.81 2.04 -10.84
C MET A 136 10.47 3.47 -11.26
N GLU A 137 11.26 4.06 -12.17
CA GLU A 137 10.98 5.37 -12.75
C GLU A 137 9.72 5.34 -13.61
N GLU A 138 9.52 4.29 -14.41
CA GLU A 138 8.29 4.10 -15.18
C GLU A 138 7.05 4.12 -14.28
N ILE A 139 7.05 3.31 -13.21
CA ILE A 139 5.97 3.28 -12.22
C ILE A 139 5.82 4.63 -11.51
N ASN A 140 6.92 5.32 -11.21
CA ASN A 140 6.88 6.63 -10.57
C ASN A 140 6.30 7.73 -11.47
N ARG A 141 6.43 7.61 -12.79
CA ARG A 141 5.88 8.55 -13.77
C ARG A 141 4.40 8.33 -14.07
N MET A 142 3.85 7.15 -13.76
CA MET A 142 2.43 6.90 -13.90
C MET A 142 1.61 7.81 -12.99
N ARG A 143 0.45 8.28 -13.48
CA ARG A 143 -0.56 8.86 -12.60
C ARG A 143 -1.02 7.77 -11.62
N SER A 144 -1.33 8.13 -10.39
CA SER A 144 -1.78 7.16 -9.38
C SER A 144 -3.00 6.33 -9.83
N ALA A 145 -3.86 6.93 -10.66
CA ALA A 145 -5.01 6.28 -11.28
C ALA A 145 -4.66 5.13 -12.24
N ASP A 146 -3.47 5.14 -12.83
CA ASP A 146 -3.06 4.22 -13.90
C ASP A 146 -2.14 3.09 -13.40
N ILE A 147 -1.68 3.17 -12.14
CA ILE A 147 -0.86 2.11 -11.53
C ILE A 147 -1.62 0.78 -11.58
N PRO A 148 -1.03 -0.29 -12.16
CA PRO A 148 -1.71 -1.57 -12.30
C PRO A 148 -1.83 -2.26 -10.93
N VAL A 149 -3.00 -2.83 -10.65
CA VAL A 149 -3.27 -3.62 -9.44
C VAL A 149 -3.85 -4.97 -9.84
N LYS A 150 -3.56 -6.00 -9.06
CA LYS A 150 -3.99 -7.37 -9.33
C LYS A 150 -5.02 -7.81 -8.31
N TYR A 151 -6.17 -8.28 -8.78
CA TYR A 151 -7.19 -8.91 -7.93
C TYR A 151 -6.89 -10.41 -7.84
N MET A 152 -7.03 -11.02 -6.65
CA MET A 152 -6.84 -12.46 -6.47
C MET A 152 -7.82 -13.24 -7.38
N GLY A 153 -7.33 -14.25 -8.11
CA GLY A 153 -8.12 -15.04 -9.06
C GLY A 153 -7.91 -14.68 -10.55
N LYS A 154 -7.01 -13.75 -10.84
CA LYS A 154 -6.34 -13.58 -12.14
C LYS A 154 -4.84 -13.58 -11.93
#